data_AF-A0A1K0JTX5-F1
#
_entry.id   AF-A0A1K0JTX5-F1
#
_cell.length_a   1.000
_cell.length_b   1.000
_cell.length_c   1.000
_cell.angle_alpha   90.00
_cell.angle_beta   90.00
_cell.angle_gamma   90.00
#
_symmetry.space_group_name_H-M   'P 1'
#
loop_
_entity.id
_entity.type
_entity.pdbx_description
1 polymer ?
#
loop_
_entity_poly.entity_id
_entity_poly.type
_entity_poly.pdbx_seq_one_letter_code
_entity_poly.pdbx_strand_id
1 'polypeptide(L)'
;MERGASDGAALVAKLGKEAGGEGKKGWVYTTHSGTYGADYAYRAAIASCCLGENLPQDAVYPSLSVDSEGRPLDGNHQYVLHFDHGKLPPVDAFWSVTAYDMDGYFIPNTLNRQALGDRDKLQYNADGSLDLYIQAASPGKDKAANWLPVSRTPYTLMLRLYSPRTEILDGDWVPPPVKRM
;
A
#
# COMPACT_ATOMS: atom_id res chain seq x y z
N MET A 1 -22.16 -7.15 -31.49
CA MET A 1 -21.56 -6.02 -30.73
C MET A 1 -21.55 -6.31 -29.23
N GLU A 2 -22.67 -6.71 -28.62
CA GLU A 2 -22.75 -6.99 -27.18
C GLU A 2 -21.77 -8.06 -26.66
N ARG A 3 -21.59 -9.18 -27.37
CA ARG A 3 -20.61 -10.22 -26.98
C ARG A 3 -19.18 -9.69 -26.97
N GLY A 4 -18.77 -8.95 -28.01
CA GLY A 4 -17.42 -8.38 -28.10
C GLY A 4 -17.14 -7.35 -27.00
N ALA A 5 -18.14 -6.59 -26.56
CA ALA A 5 -18.00 -5.69 -25.42
C ALA A 5 -17.85 -6.44 -24.08
N SER A 6 -18.65 -7.50 -23.86
CA SER A 6 -18.56 -8.34 -22.67
C SER A 6 -17.21 -9.08 -22.60
N ASP A 7 -16.77 -9.67 -23.70
CA ASP A 7 -15.51 -10.41 -23.79
C ASP A 7 -14.31 -9.48 -23.60
N GLY A 8 -14.37 -8.27 -24.18
CA GLY A 8 -13.37 -7.22 -23.96
C GLY A 8 -13.29 -6.76 -22.51
N ALA A 9 -14.42 -6.53 -21.85
CA ALA A 9 -14.45 -6.15 -20.43
C ALA A 9 -13.89 -7.26 -19.53
N ALA A 10 -14.23 -8.52 -19.80
CA ALA A 10 -13.69 -9.67 -19.07
C ALA A 10 -12.16 -9.80 -19.26
N LEU A 11 -11.67 -9.58 -20.49
CA LEU A 11 -10.24 -9.57 -20.78
C LEU A 11 -9.52 -8.44 -20.03
N VAL A 12 -10.04 -7.21 -20.07
CA VAL A 12 -9.46 -6.07 -19.35
C VAL A 12 -9.45 -6.33 -17.83
N ALA A 13 -10.52 -6.90 -17.27
CA ALA A 13 -10.57 -7.24 -15.85
C ALA A 13 -9.55 -8.32 -15.46
N LYS A 14 -9.36 -9.34 -16.32
CA LYS A 14 -8.33 -10.37 -16.12
C LYS A 14 -6.93 -9.73 -16.15
N LEU A 15 -6.65 -8.96 -17.19
CA LEU A 15 -5.35 -8.28 -17.36
C LEU A 15 -5.10 -7.26 -16.26
N GLY A 16 -6.14 -6.60 -15.71
CA GLY A 16 -6.03 -5.68 -14.58
C GLY A 16 -5.45 -6.35 -13.34
N LYS A 17 -5.85 -7.59 -13.06
CA LYS A 17 -5.30 -8.37 -11.94
C LYS A 17 -3.83 -8.69 -12.15
N GLU A 18 -3.46 -9.08 -13.37
CA GLU A 18 -2.06 -9.36 -13.73
C GLU A 18 -1.23 -8.06 -13.73
N ALA A 19 -1.83 -6.96 -14.18
CA ALA A 19 -1.19 -5.65 -14.32
C ALA A 19 -0.91 -4.96 -12.99
N GLY A 20 -1.72 -5.26 -11.96
CA GLY A 20 -1.48 -4.81 -10.59
C GLY A 20 -0.12 -5.28 -10.03
N GLY A 21 0.51 -6.27 -10.66
CA GLY A 21 1.83 -6.78 -10.31
C GLY A 21 1.83 -7.66 -9.07
N GLU A 22 2.81 -8.56 -8.97
CA GLU A 22 2.98 -9.44 -7.81
C GLU A 22 4.14 -8.94 -6.96
N GLY A 23 3.86 -8.04 -6.03
CA GLY A 23 4.84 -7.65 -5.02
C GLY A 23 5.17 -8.82 -4.09
N LYS A 24 6.22 -8.67 -3.29
CA LYS A 24 6.61 -9.67 -2.28
C LYS A 24 5.86 -9.44 -0.98
N LYS A 25 5.70 -10.49 -0.17
CA LYS A 25 5.19 -10.43 1.21
C LYS A 25 3.75 -9.91 1.32
N GLY A 26 2.90 -10.26 0.35
CA GLY A 26 1.47 -9.91 0.30
C GLY A 26 1.17 -8.58 -0.38
N TRP A 27 2.17 -7.74 -0.63
CA TRP A 27 1.99 -6.46 -1.31
C TRP A 27 1.72 -6.66 -2.81
N VAL A 28 0.87 -5.81 -3.38
CA VAL A 28 0.51 -5.79 -4.80
C VAL A 28 0.82 -4.39 -5.35
N TYR A 29 1.71 -4.33 -6.34
CA TYR A 29 2.10 -3.11 -7.07
C TYR A 29 2.86 -3.45 -8.34
N THR A 30 2.89 -2.48 -9.25
CA THR A 30 3.66 -2.52 -10.50
C THR A 30 4.70 -1.40 -10.53
N THR A 31 5.85 -1.68 -11.14
CA THR A 31 6.90 -0.68 -11.49
C THR A 31 7.01 -0.52 -13.01
N HIS A 32 5.93 -0.84 -13.74
CA HIS A 32 5.86 -0.76 -15.20
C HIS A 32 4.71 0.12 -15.70
N SER A 33 4.10 0.95 -14.85
CA SER A 33 3.00 1.87 -15.21
C SER A 33 3.49 3.12 -15.98
N GLY A 34 2.55 3.84 -16.59
CA GLY A 34 2.78 5.14 -17.25
C GLY A 34 3.53 5.10 -18.60
N THR A 35 4.29 4.05 -18.91
CA THR A 35 5.02 3.88 -20.20
C THR A 35 4.61 2.60 -20.93
N TYR A 36 3.45 2.66 -21.59
CA TYR A 36 2.82 1.45 -22.14
C TYR A 36 3.27 1.07 -23.56
N GLY A 37 3.87 1.99 -24.33
CA GLY A 37 4.19 1.74 -25.74
C GLY A 37 2.96 1.26 -26.54
N ALA A 38 3.11 0.17 -27.28
CA ALA A 38 2.01 -0.47 -28.04
C ALA A 38 1.23 -1.53 -27.23
N ASP A 39 1.49 -1.68 -25.93
CA ASP A 39 0.74 -2.58 -25.07
C ASP A 39 -0.60 -1.95 -24.65
N TYR A 40 -1.53 -1.93 -25.60
CA TYR A 40 -2.86 -1.37 -25.39
C TYR A 40 -3.68 -2.17 -24.37
N ALA A 41 -3.39 -3.46 -24.22
CA ALA A 41 -4.10 -4.34 -23.32
C ALA A 41 -3.72 -4.05 -21.85
N TYR A 42 -2.42 -3.93 -21.58
CA TYR A 42 -1.91 -3.51 -20.27
C TYR A 42 -2.27 -2.04 -19.96
N ARG A 43 -2.24 -1.14 -20.95
CA ARG A 43 -2.74 0.23 -20.78
C ARG A 43 -4.22 0.26 -20.38
N ALA A 44 -5.06 -0.52 -21.06
CA ALA A 44 -6.49 -0.61 -20.74
C ALA A 44 -6.73 -1.22 -19.36
N ALA A 45 -5.94 -2.24 -18.99
CA ALA A 45 -5.95 -2.87 -17.68
C ALA A 45 -5.66 -1.86 -16.56
N ILE A 46 -4.53 -1.14 -16.64
CA ILE A 46 -4.20 -0.10 -15.64
C ILE A 46 -5.24 1.02 -15.64
N ALA A 47 -5.69 1.51 -16.80
CA ALA A 47 -6.69 2.57 -16.86
C ALA A 47 -8.06 2.18 -16.28
N SER A 48 -8.36 0.87 -16.21
CA SER A 48 -9.62 0.38 -15.62
C SER A 48 -9.69 0.51 -14.10
N CYS A 49 -8.54 0.46 -13.41
CA CYS A 49 -8.45 0.56 -11.96
C CYS A 49 -7.78 1.86 -11.48
N CYS A 50 -6.88 2.43 -12.27
CA CYS A 50 -5.95 3.50 -11.91
C CYS A 50 -5.78 4.48 -13.09
N LEU A 51 -6.84 5.22 -13.42
CA LEU A 51 -6.78 6.20 -14.51
C LEU A 51 -5.75 7.29 -14.20
N GLY A 52 -4.76 7.44 -15.09
CA GLY A 52 -3.68 8.40 -14.91
C GLY A 52 -2.59 7.94 -13.93
N GLU A 53 -2.45 6.63 -13.72
CA GLU A 53 -1.35 6.05 -12.93
C GLU A 53 0.00 6.66 -13.33
N ASN A 54 0.75 7.09 -12.32
CA ASN A 54 2.02 7.77 -12.50
C ASN A 54 3.08 6.85 -13.13
N LEU A 55 4.13 7.47 -13.64
CA LEU A 55 5.36 6.75 -13.89
C LEU A 55 5.93 6.26 -12.54
N PRO A 56 6.52 5.05 -12.48
CA PRO A 56 7.15 4.52 -11.28
C PRO A 56 8.23 5.43 -10.70
N GLN A 57 8.93 6.21 -11.54
CA GLN A 57 9.93 7.18 -11.10
C GLN A 57 9.32 8.37 -10.33
N ASP A 58 8.03 8.65 -10.53
CA ASP A 58 7.31 9.70 -9.82
C ASP A 58 6.63 9.14 -8.56
N ALA A 59 5.94 8.00 -8.69
CA ALA A 59 5.33 7.32 -7.56
C ALA A 59 5.05 5.82 -7.79
N VAL A 60 5.14 5.04 -6.71
CA VAL A 60 4.70 3.63 -6.65
C VAL A 60 3.74 3.44 -5.47
N TYR A 61 2.69 2.65 -5.67
CA TYR A 61 1.61 2.46 -4.67
C TYR A 61 1.42 0.99 -4.24
N PRO A 62 2.31 0.42 -3.41
CA PRO A 62 2.07 -0.90 -2.81
C PRO A 62 0.77 -0.93 -2.02
N SER A 63 -0.14 -1.82 -2.42
CA SER A 63 -1.38 -2.13 -1.72
C SER A 63 -1.28 -3.47 -0.98
N LEU A 64 -1.94 -3.59 0.17
CA LEU A 64 -1.92 -4.79 0.99
C LEU A 64 -3.29 -5.03 1.62
N SER A 65 -3.82 -6.24 1.43
CA SER A 65 -5.11 -6.67 2.01
C SER A 65 -4.96 -7.87 2.96
N VAL A 66 -3.73 -8.37 3.14
CA VAL A 66 -3.45 -9.54 3.98
C VAL A 66 -2.28 -9.31 4.94
N ASP A 67 -2.25 -10.04 6.05
CA ASP A 67 -1.12 -10.08 6.98
C ASP A 67 -0.01 -11.04 6.50
N SER A 68 1.06 -11.16 7.30
CA SER A 68 2.22 -12.01 7.04
C SER A 68 1.91 -13.51 6.91
N GLU A 69 0.73 -13.95 7.34
CA GLU A 69 0.26 -15.33 7.22
C GLU A 69 -0.80 -15.48 6.09
N GLY A 70 -1.05 -14.42 5.32
CA GLY A 70 -2.02 -14.43 4.23
C GLY A 70 -3.47 -14.27 4.67
N ARG A 71 -3.73 -13.90 5.93
CA ARG A 71 -5.10 -13.66 6.44
C ARG A 71 -5.54 -12.24 6.10
N PRO A 72 -6.82 -12.01 5.75
CA PRO A 72 -7.32 -10.66 5.49
C PRO A 72 -7.04 -9.70 6.65
N LEU A 73 -6.66 -8.46 6.32
CA LEU A 73 -6.54 -7.39 7.31
C LEU A 73 -7.94 -7.02 7.81
N ASP A 74 -8.12 -7.14 9.13
CA ASP A 74 -9.36 -6.82 9.82
C ASP A 74 -9.08 -6.14 11.16
N GLY A 75 -9.68 -4.98 11.40
CA GLY A 75 -9.39 -4.13 12.56
C GLY A 75 -9.94 -4.65 13.90
N ASN A 76 -10.54 -5.84 13.91
CA ASN A 76 -10.72 -6.62 15.14
C ASN A 76 -9.40 -7.16 15.71
N HIS A 77 -8.31 -7.05 14.95
CA HIS A 77 -6.98 -7.46 15.35
C HIS A 77 -6.01 -6.28 15.34
N GLN A 78 -4.86 -6.50 15.98
CA GLN A 78 -3.79 -5.52 16.09
C GLN A 78 -2.67 -5.92 15.15
N TYR A 79 -2.10 -4.95 14.44
CA TYR A 79 -1.02 -5.21 13.52
C TYR A 79 0.13 -4.23 13.70
N VAL A 80 1.32 -4.69 13.33
CA VAL A 80 2.53 -3.89 13.28
C VAL A 80 3.16 -3.98 11.90
N LEU A 81 3.50 -2.82 11.33
CA LEU A 81 4.41 -2.70 10.20
C LEU A 81 5.76 -2.25 10.74
N HIS A 82 6.73 -3.17 10.73
CA HIS A 82 8.06 -2.95 11.30
C HIS A 82 9.08 -2.70 10.18
N PHE A 83 9.80 -1.58 10.27
CA PHE A 83 10.97 -1.30 9.45
C PHE A 83 12.22 -1.43 10.30
N ASP A 84 13.13 -2.32 9.91
CA ASP A 84 14.45 -2.43 10.54
C ASP A 84 15.22 -1.10 10.41
N HIS A 85 16.17 -0.87 11.31
CA HIS A 85 17.06 0.30 11.24
C HIS A 85 17.75 0.39 9.86
N GLY A 86 17.68 1.57 9.23
CA GLY A 86 18.23 1.81 7.90
C GLY A 86 17.47 1.13 6.75
N LYS A 87 16.28 0.54 7.02
CA LYS A 87 15.43 -0.13 6.02
C LYS A 87 14.08 0.57 5.80
N LEU A 88 13.98 1.85 6.17
CA LEU A 88 12.88 2.73 5.77
C LEU A 88 12.74 2.78 4.24
N PRO A 89 11.56 3.16 3.70
CA PRO A 89 11.37 3.30 2.26
C PRO A 89 12.42 4.20 1.60
N PRO A 90 13.19 3.72 0.60
CA PRO A 90 14.22 4.49 -0.05
C PRO A 90 13.60 5.44 -1.10
N VAL A 91 13.13 6.59 -0.63
CA VAL A 91 12.49 7.63 -1.45
C VAL A 91 13.25 8.95 -1.34
N ASP A 92 13.21 9.76 -2.39
CA ASP A 92 13.84 11.09 -2.41
C ASP A 92 12.87 12.22 -1.98
N ALA A 93 11.56 11.97 -2.01
CA ALA A 93 10.55 12.96 -1.61
C ALA A 93 9.92 12.65 -0.24
N PHE A 94 9.01 11.67 -0.18
CA PHE A 94 8.36 11.24 1.06
C PHE A 94 7.61 9.92 0.87
N TRP A 95 7.23 9.29 1.97
CA TRP A 95 6.36 8.11 1.96
C TRP A 95 5.22 8.23 2.96
N SER A 96 4.14 7.49 2.71
CA SER A 96 3.05 7.37 3.68
C SER A 96 2.33 6.03 3.59
N VAL A 97 1.79 5.58 4.72
CA VAL A 97 0.88 4.44 4.83
C VAL A 97 -0.49 4.97 5.17
N THR A 98 -1.51 4.56 4.42
CA THR A 98 -2.91 4.96 4.61
C THR A 98 -3.78 3.73 4.70
N ALA A 99 -4.81 3.76 5.56
CA ALA A 99 -5.82 2.71 5.64
C ALA A 99 -7.12 3.15 4.95
N TYR A 100 -7.69 2.24 4.17
CA TYR A 100 -8.96 2.40 3.47
C TYR A 100 -9.95 1.32 3.89
N ASP A 101 -11.22 1.68 4.01
CA ASP A 101 -12.26 0.66 4.10
C ASP A 101 -12.38 -0.13 2.78
N MET A 102 -13.26 -1.13 2.77
CA MET A 102 -13.46 -2.00 1.60
C MET A 102 -14.12 -1.29 0.42
N ASP A 103 -14.70 -0.10 0.64
CA ASP A 103 -15.29 0.74 -0.41
C ASP A 103 -14.27 1.76 -0.97
N GLY A 104 -13.04 1.79 -0.43
CA GLY A 104 -11.96 2.67 -0.86
C GLY A 104 -11.97 4.06 -0.23
N TYR A 105 -12.75 4.29 0.83
CA TYR A 105 -12.78 5.57 1.55
C TYR A 105 -11.81 5.57 2.74
N PHE A 106 -11.40 6.79 3.13
CA PHE A 106 -10.64 6.96 4.36
C PHE A 106 -11.47 6.53 5.56
N ILE A 107 -10.84 5.78 6.46
CA ILE A 107 -11.49 5.32 7.69
C ILE A 107 -11.55 6.50 8.69
N PRO A 108 -12.75 7.00 9.05
CA PRO A 108 -12.88 8.06 10.04
C PRO A 108 -12.40 7.58 11.41
N ASN A 109 -11.66 8.44 12.12
CA ASN A 109 -11.15 8.10 13.44
C ASN A 109 -11.00 9.32 14.35
N THR A 110 -10.86 9.05 15.65
CA THR A 110 -10.82 10.06 16.71
C THR A 110 -9.60 10.99 16.65
N LEU A 111 -8.54 10.60 15.95
CA LEU A 111 -7.34 11.42 15.76
C LEU A 111 -7.41 12.30 14.49
N ASN A 112 -8.46 12.12 13.66
CA ASN A 112 -8.51 12.68 12.31
C ASN A 112 -7.21 12.40 11.52
N ARG A 113 -6.67 11.18 11.68
CA ARG A 113 -5.40 10.75 11.08
C ARG A 113 -5.68 9.67 10.03
N GLN A 114 -5.55 10.02 8.76
CA GLN A 114 -5.80 9.09 7.65
C GLN A 114 -4.52 8.38 7.19
N ALA A 115 -3.36 8.96 7.47
CA ALA A 115 -2.07 8.42 7.08
C ALA A 115 -1.00 8.63 8.15
N LEU A 116 0.06 7.82 8.06
CA LEU A 116 1.34 8.02 8.74
C LEU A 116 2.47 8.02 7.72
N GLY A 117 3.44 8.92 7.86
CA GLY A 117 4.59 9.00 6.98
C GLY A 117 5.83 9.60 7.65
N ASP A 118 6.92 9.67 6.91
CA ASP A 118 8.17 10.31 7.32
C ASP A 118 8.04 11.81 7.65
N ARG A 119 6.96 12.45 7.21
CA ARG A 119 6.64 13.84 7.57
C ARG A 119 5.97 14.00 8.94
N ASP A 120 5.54 12.91 9.55
CA ASP A 120 5.01 12.92 10.91
C ASP A 120 6.12 12.92 11.96
N LYS A 121 5.78 13.33 13.20
CA LYS A 121 6.67 13.24 14.36
C LYS A 121 6.72 11.81 14.91
N LEU A 122 7.20 10.88 14.09
CA LEU A 122 7.33 9.47 14.44
C LEU A 122 8.35 9.25 15.56
N GLN A 123 8.10 8.25 16.40
CA GLN A 123 9.00 7.82 17.45
C GLN A 123 9.71 6.53 17.03
N TYR A 124 11.03 6.56 17.04
CA TYR A 124 11.86 5.42 16.70
C TYR A 124 12.14 4.58 17.94
N ASN A 125 12.33 3.28 17.74
CA ASN A 125 12.75 2.35 18.77
C ASN A 125 14.21 2.61 19.16
N ALA A 126 14.65 2.07 20.30
CA ALA A 126 16.00 2.27 20.82
C ALA A 126 17.11 1.72 19.88
N ASP A 127 16.78 0.74 19.05
CA ASP A 127 17.67 0.17 18.03
C ASP A 127 17.66 0.94 16.70
N GLY A 128 16.88 2.02 16.61
CA GLY A 128 16.71 2.83 15.40
C GLY A 128 15.68 2.28 14.41
N SER A 129 14.98 1.19 14.73
CA SER A 129 13.85 0.69 13.94
C SER A 129 12.59 1.54 14.12
N LEU A 130 11.60 1.33 13.25
CA LEU A 130 10.31 2.02 13.29
C LEU A 130 9.16 1.01 13.27
N ASP A 131 8.29 1.12 14.27
CA ASP A 131 7.02 0.39 14.31
C ASP A 131 5.85 1.32 14.02
N LEU A 132 5.04 1.00 13.02
CA LEU A 132 3.71 1.59 12.83
C LEU A 132 2.65 0.64 13.35
N TYR A 133 1.78 1.12 14.23
CA TYR A 133 0.71 0.34 14.82
C TYR A 133 -0.59 0.57 14.06
N ILE A 134 -1.21 -0.48 13.54
CA ILE A 134 -2.49 -0.41 12.81
C ILE A 134 -3.53 -1.19 13.59
N GLN A 135 -4.46 -0.47 14.24
CA GLN A 135 -5.47 -1.07 15.10
C GLN A 135 -6.57 -0.09 15.49
N ALA A 136 -7.74 -0.61 15.89
CA ALA A 136 -8.88 0.20 16.28
C ALA A 136 -8.76 0.82 17.69
N ALA A 137 -8.16 0.09 18.64
CA ALA A 137 -7.95 0.58 19.99
C ALA A 137 -6.60 1.29 20.10
N SER A 138 -6.49 2.29 20.99
CA SER A 138 -5.22 2.97 21.22
C SER A 138 -4.15 1.98 21.75
N PRO A 139 -2.93 1.97 21.20
CA PRO A 139 -1.82 1.16 21.71
C PRO A 139 -1.20 1.70 23.02
N GLY A 140 -1.81 2.72 23.63
CA GLY A 140 -1.26 3.45 24.76
C GLY A 140 -0.57 4.75 24.34
N LYS A 141 -0.35 5.64 25.32
CA LYS A 141 0.18 7.00 25.09
C LYS A 141 1.56 6.99 24.43
N ASP A 142 2.42 6.07 24.85
CA ASP A 142 3.81 5.98 24.38
C ASP A 142 3.93 5.49 22.93
N LYS A 143 2.85 4.95 22.36
CA LYS A 143 2.80 4.43 20.98
C LYS A 143 1.90 5.26 20.07
N ALA A 144 1.25 6.29 20.61
CA ALA A 144 0.25 7.09 19.88
C ALA A 144 0.86 7.87 18.70
N ALA A 145 2.14 8.24 18.78
CA ALA A 145 2.84 8.92 17.70
C ALA A 145 2.82 8.11 16.39
N ASN A 146 2.97 6.79 16.49
CA ASN A 146 3.06 5.87 15.35
C ASN A 146 1.78 5.05 15.13
N TRP A 147 0.66 5.47 15.73
CA TRP A 147 -0.60 4.75 15.62
C TRP A 147 -1.43 5.28 14.46
N LEU A 148 -1.80 4.38 13.55
CA LEU A 148 -2.79 4.59 12.50
C LEU A 148 -4.11 3.92 12.93
N PRO A 149 -5.12 4.71 13.36
CA PRO A 149 -6.39 4.15 13.78
C PRO A 149 -7.19 3.59 12.61
N VAL A 150 -7.84 2.43 12.82
CA VAL A 150 -8.78 1.80 11.86
C VAL A 150 -10.10 1.46 12.54
N SER A 151 -11.14 1.11 11.79
CA SER A 151 -12.41 0.58 12.30
C SER A 151 -12.31 -0.91 12.58
N ARG A 152 -13.25 -1.47 13.36
CA ARG A 152 -13.34 -2.93 13.61
C ARG A 152 -13.99 -3.69 12.44
N THR A 153 -13.47 -3.45 11.24
CA THR A 153 -13.95 -4.01 9.98
C THR A 153 -12.75 -4.39 9.10
N PRO A 154 -12.94 -5.17 8.03
CA PRO A 154 -11.93 -5.35 7.00
C PRO A 154 -11.46 -4.02 6.41
N TYR A 155 -10.19 -3.95 6.04
CA TYR A 155 -9.57 -2.76 5.46
C TYR A 155 -8.42 -3.15 4.54
N THR A 156 -7.94 -2.19 3.75
CA THR A 156 -6.72 -2.31 2.96
C THR A 156 -5.72 -1.25 3.39
N LEU A 157 -4.42 -1.55 3.25
CA LEU A 157 -3.35 -0.57 3.42
C LEU A 157 -2.82 -0.18 2.05
N MET A 158 -2.48 1.09 1.91
CA MET A 158 -1.69 1.57 0.78
C MET A 158 -0.47 2.32 1.27
N LEU A 159 0.71 1.80 0.92
CA LEU A 159 1.97 2.49 1.02
C LEU A 159 2.12 3.35 -0.24
N ARG A 160 2.54 4.60 -0.08
CA ARG A 160 2.81 5.52 -1.16
C ARG A 160 4.28 5.88 -1.11
N LEU A 161 4.98 5.72 -2.22
CA LEU A 161 6.40 5.97 -2.37
C LEU A 161 6.56 7.06 -3.42
N TYR A 162 6.92 8.28 -3.02
CA TYR A 162 7.08 9.42 -3.94
C TYR A 162 8.53 9.65 -4.28
N SER A 163 8.85 9.74 -5.57
CA SER A 163 10.23 9.72 -6.10
C SER A 163 11.02 8.54 -5.53
N PRO A 164 10.58 7.29 -5.78
CA PRO A 164 11.29 6.12 -5.28
C PRO A 164 12.66 5.98 -5.94
N ARG A 165 13.67 5.62 -5.15
CA ARG A 165 15.01 5.32 -5.65
C ARG A 165 15.03 3.96 -6.36
N THR A 166 16.12 3.69 -7.09
CA THR A 166 16.27 2.48 -7.91
C THR A 166 16.13 1.19 -7.11
N GLU A 167 16.45 1.20 -5.81
CA GLU A 167 16.26 0.03 -4.96
C GLU A 167 14.80 -0.46 -4.94
N ILE A 168 13.81 0.43 -5.02
CA ILE A 168 12.39 0.04 -5.16
C ILE A 168 12.10 -0.44 -6.59
N LEU A 169 12.61 0.28 -7.60
CA LEU A 169 12.30 0.03 -9.01
C LEU A 169 12.87 -1.30 -9.51
N ASP A 170 14.07 -1.64 -9.05
CA ASP A 170 14.79 -2.87 -9.39
C ASP A 170 14.39 -4.04 -8.48
N GLY A 171 13.64 -3.77 -7.40
CA GLY A 171 13.11 -4.78 -6.47
C GLY A 171 14.09 -5.25 -5.38
N ASP A 172 15.20 -4.53 -5.18
CA ASP A 172 16.18 -4.74 -4.11
C ASP A 172 15.63 -4.37 -2.72
N TRP A 173 14.74 -3.39 -2.67
CA TRP A 173 13.94 -3.06 -1.50
C TRP A 173 12.50 -3.47 -1.74
N VAL A 174 11.93 -4.20 -0.77
CA VAL A 174 10.51 -4.54 -0.75
C VAL A 174 9.92 -4.17 0.61
N PRO A 175 8.67 -3.69 0.65
CA PRO A 175 8.03 -3.38 1.92
C PRO A 175 8.04 -4.59 2.86
N PRO A 176 8.24 -4.40 4.17
CA PRO A 176 8.14 -5.48 5.14
C PRO A 176 6.69 -6.01 5.22
N PRO A 177 6.50 -7.27 5.67
CA PRO A 177 5.15 -7.78 5.86
C PRO A 177 4.49 -7.08 7.04
N VAL A 178 3.17 -6.94 7.01
CA VAL A 178 2.39 -6.54 8.18
C VAL A 178 2.15 -7.76 9.05
N LYS A 179 2.57 -7.71 10.31
CA LYS A 179 2.42 -8.81 11.26
C LYS A 179 1.24 -8.55 12.17
N ARG A 180 0.43 -9.58 12.39
CA ARG A 180 -0.58 -9.58 13.44
C ARG A 180 0.08 -9.76 14.80
N MET A 181 -0.35 -8.98 15.78
CA MET A 181 0.11 -9.03 17.17
C MET A 181 -0.74 -9.94 18.04
#